data_AF-W0UCW2-F1
#
_entry.id   AF-W0UCW2-F1
#
_cell.length_a   1.000
_cell.length_b   1.000
_cell.length_c   1.000
_cell.angle_alpha   90.00
_cell.angle_beta   90.00
_cell.angle_gamma   90.00
#
_symmetry.space_group_name_H-M   'P 1'
#
loop_
_entity.id
_entity.type
_entity.pdbx_description
1 polymer ?
#
loop_
_entity_poly.entity_id
_entity_poly.type
_entity_poly.pdbx_seq_one_letter_code
_entity_poly.pdbx_strand_id
1 'polypeptide(L)'
;ALDPPKHDDQRKTVSPIVAPANLAKLEGLIRERAGRILDSLPENEPFNWVDRVSIELTTQMLATLFDFPFEERRKLTRWSDVATASTDSGIIESEDQRRAELLECAEYFMGLWNERVNAREPGNDLISMLAHGESTRNMDKMEYLGNLILLIVGGNDTTRNSISGGLYGLNLFPNQYKKLLEQGPGIVPNMVSEIIRWQTPLAYMRRTALQDVELGGQKIRKGDKVAMWYVSGNRDDEVIENPNELVIDRPRARQHISFGFGIHSCAGNRL
;
A
#
# COMPACT_ATOMS: atom_id res chain seq x y z
N ALA A 1 -11.18 5.30 -8.71
CA ALA A 1 -11.16 4.02 -9.45
C ALA A 1 -11.81 4.27 -10.79
N LEU A 2 -11.11 3.94 -11.87
CA LEU A 2 -11.62 4.04 -13.24
C LEU A 2 -12.26 2.72 -13.65
N ASP A 3 -13.24 2.76 -14.55
CA ASP A 3 -13.77 1.56 -15.20
C ASP A 3 -12.98 1.26 -16.50
N PRO A 4 -13.03 0.03 -17.01
CA PRO A 4 -12.51 -0.29 -18.34
C PRO A 4 -13.17 0.56 -19.45
N PRO A 5 -12.45 0.87 -20.54
CA PRO A 5 -11.08 0.41 -20.87
C PRO A 5 -9.97 1.25 -20.22
N LYS A 6 -10.26 2.49 -19.78
CA LYS A 6 -9.23 3.43 -19.31
C LYS A 6 -8.43 2.91 -18.11
N HIS A 7 -9.09 2.15 -17.22
CA HIS A 7 -8.42 1.46 -16.13
C HIS A 7 -7.29 0.52 -16.62
N ASP A 8 -7.56 -0.28 -17.65
CA ASP A 8 -6.67 -1.33 -18.09
C ASP A 8 -5.40 -0.74 -18.71
N ASP A 9 -5.56 0.33 -19.49
CA ASP A 9 -4.46 1.06 -20.13
C ASP A 9 -3.50 1.70 -19.10
N GLN A 10 -4.07 2.41 -18.11
CA GLN A 10 -3.26 3.03 -17.06
C GLN A 10 -2.58 1.98 -16.18
N ARG A 11 -3.30 0.92 -15.80
CA ARG A 11 -2.74 -0.17 -14.99
C ARG A 11 -1.60 -0.88 -15.71
N LYS A 12 -1.76 -1.16 -17.01
CA LYS A 12 -0.72 -1.79 -17.83
C LYS A 12 0.57 -0.97 -17.85
N THR A 13 0.46 0.36 -17.87
CA THR A 13 1.62 1.25 -17.90
C THR A 13 2.49 1.14 -16.64
N VAL A 14 1.88 1.01 -15.45
CA VAL A 14 2.63 0.94 -14.18
C VAL A 14 2.97 -0.49 -13.74
N SER A 15 2.35 -1.50 -14.33
CA SER A 15 2.55 -2.92 -13.97
C SER A 15 4.01 -3.42 -14.04
N PRO A 16 4.90 -2.92 -14.93
CA PRO A 16 6.29 -3.39 -14.94
C PRO A 16 7.07 -3.13 -13.65
N ILE A 17 6.68 -2.15 -12.82
CA ILE A 17 7.40 -1.87 -11.58
C ILE A 17 7.34 -3.03 -10.57
N VAL A 18 6.25 -3.79 -10.62
CA VAL A 18 6.02 -4.98 -9.78
C VAL A 18 6.29 -6.28 -10.54
N ALA A 19 6.93 -6.21 -11.71
CA ALA A 19 7.32 -7.40 -12.44
C ALA A 19 8.40 -8.16 -11.66
N PRO A 20 8.41 -9.51 -11.69
CA PRO A 20 9.37 -10.32 -10.94
C PRO A 20 10.83 -9.92 -11.15
N ALA A 21 11.21 -9.57 -12.38
CA ALA A 21 12.56 -9.12 -12.71
C ALA A 21 12.94 -7.79 -12.05
N ASN A 22 11.98 -6.88 -11.84
CA ASN A 22 12.23 -5.62 -11.14
C ASN A 22 12.27 -5.83 -9.62
N LEU A 23 11.35 -6.64 -9.07
CA LEU A 23 11.33 -7.00 -7.65
C LEU A 23 12.63 -7.67 -7.20
N ALA A 24 13.19 -8.57 -8.02
CA ALA A 24 14.48 -9.21 -7.74
C ALA A 24 15.64 -8.20 -7.61
N LYS A 25 15.60 -7.09 -8.36
CA LYS A 25 16.60 -6.01 -8.25
C LYS A 25 16.43 -5.18 -6.98
N LEU A 26 15.19 -5.05 -6.50
CA LEU A 26 14.88 -4.31 -5.28
C LEU A 26 15.19 -5.10 -4.00
N GLU A 27 15.18 -6.43 -4.05
CA GLU A 27 15.38 -7.29 -2.87
C GLU A 27 16.67 -6.95 -2.10
N GLY A 28 17.80 -6.80 -2.80
CA GLY A 28 19.08 -6.46 -2.17
C GLY A 28 19.03 -5.12 -1.43
N LEU A 29 18.46 -4.10 -2.08
CA LEU A 29 18.29 -2.77 -1.50
C LEU A 29 17.34 -2.76 -0.29
N ILE A 30 16.20 -3.47 -0.40
CA ILE A 30 15.24 -3.62 0.71
C ILE A 30 15.93 -4.28 1.91
N ARG A 31 16.68 -5.36 1.67
CA ARG A 31 17.38 -6.12 2.71
C ARG A 31 18.44 -5.27 3.41
N GLU A 32 19.23 -4.53 2.65
CA GLU A 32 20.24 -3.60 3.18
C GLU A 32 19.62 -2.54 4.08
N ARG A 33 18.52 -1.92 3.62
CA ARG A 33 17.81 -0.87 4.35
C ARG A 33 17.15 -1.39 5.62
N ALA A 34 16.46 -2.52 5.53
CA ALA A 34 15.86 -3.19 6.67
C ALA A 34 16.93 -3.53 7.73
N GLY A 35 18.08 -4.07 7.30
CA GLY A 35 19.22 -4.34 8.17
C GLY A 35 19.70 -3.09 8.90
N ARG A 36 20.02 -2.01 8.16
CA ARG A 36 20.46 -0.73 8.75
C ARG A 36 19.46 -0.13 9.73
N ILE A 37 18.17 -0.20 9.42
CA ILE A 37 17.12 0.29 10.32
C ILE A 37 17.17 -0.50 11.63
N LEU A 38 17.17 -1.83 11.54
CA LEU A 38 17.19 -2.72 12.71
C LEU A 38 18.49 -2.55 13.54
N ASP A 39 19.64 -2.42 12.88
CA ASP A 39 20.94 -2.20 13.53
C ASP A 39 21.04 -0.85 14.27
N SER A 40 20.16 0.12 13.94
CA SER A 40 20.13 1.45 14.55
C SER A 40 19.14 1.59 15.71
N LEU A 41 18.40 0.53 16.04
CA LEU A 41 17.40 0.55 17.11
C LEU A 41 18.07 0.48 18.48
N PRO A 42 17.55 1.19 19.49
CA PRO A 42 18.09 1.10 20.84
C PRO A 42 17.77 -0.27 21.45
N GLU A 43 18.75 -0.85 22.15
CA GLU A 43 18.56 -2.11 22.88
C GLU A 43 18.08 -1.84 24.31
N ASN A 44 17.09 -2.62 24.77
CA ASN A 44 16.54 -2.54 26.13
C ASN A 44 15.91 -1.19 26.50
N GLU A 45 15.56 -0.36 25.52
CA GLU A 45 14.86 0.91 25.72
C GLU A 45 13.55 0.95 24.91
N PRO A 46 12.43 1.43 25.50
CA PRO A 46 11.20 1.62 24.76
C PRO A 46 11.38 2.67 23.65
N PHE A 47 10.89 2.36 22.46
CA PHE A 47 10.82 3.32 21.34
C PHE A 47 9.54 3.13 20.52
N ASN A 48 9.23 4.10 19.68
CA ASN A 48 8.09 4.01 18.77
C ASN A 48 8.45 3.19 17.51
N TRP A 49 8.01 1.93 17.47
CA TRP A 49 8.20 1.05 16.30
C TRP A 49 7.61 1.61 15.02
N VAL A 50 6.46 2.28 15.10
CA VAL A 50 5.78 2.84 13.92
C VAL A 50 6.68 3.88 13.26
N ASP A 51 7.26 4.79 14.03
CA ASP A 51 8.13 5.84 13.48
C ASP A 51 9.49 5.31 13.02
N ARG A 52 10.16 4.50 13.87
CA ARG A 52 11.54 4.08 13.65
C ARG A 52 11.68 2.93 12.66
N VAL A 53 10.64 2.12 12.45
CA VAL A 53 10.67 0.94 11.57
C VAL A 53 9.63 1.03 10.47
N SER A 54 8.34 1.05 10.82
CA SER A 54 7.26 0.93 9.84
C SER A 54 7.26 2.10 8.86
N ILE A 55 7.31 3.34 9.36
CA ILE A 55 7.35 4.56 8.53
C ILE A 55 8.69 4.63 7.79
N GLU A 56 9.81 4.40 8.48
CA GLU A 56 11.13 4.59 7.87
C GLU A 56 11.34 3.64 6.68
N LEU A 57 11.03 2.34 6.84
CA LEU A 57 11.22 1.37 5.76
C LEU A 57 10.28 1.65 4.57
N THR A 58 9.00 1.93 4.82
CA THR A 58 8.05 2.20 3.72
C THR A 58 8.37 3.48 2.98
N THR A 59 8.80 4.52 3.70
CA THR A 59 9.15 5.81 3.11
C THR A 59 10.40 5.70 2.24
N GLN A 60 11.42 4.95 2.67
CA GLN A 60 12.59 4.66 1.83
C GLN A 60 12.20 3.91 0.56
N MET A 61 11.23 2.98 0.65
CA MET A 61 10.74 2.25 -0.52
C MET A 61 10.00 3.14 -1.50
N LEU A 62 9.06 3.97 -1.04
CA LEU A 62 8.39 4.93 -1.91
C LEU A 62 9.38 5.86 -2.60
N ALA A 63 10.38 6.37 -1.87
CA ALA A 63 11.39 7.23 -2.46
C ALA A 63 12.13 6.54 -3.62
N THR A 64 12.43 5.25 -3.49
CA THR A 64 13.02 4.47 -4.58
C THR A 64 12.08 4.27 -5.76
N LEU A 65 10.79 3.97 -5.50
CA LEU A 65 9.82 3.76 -6.58
C LEU A 65 9.57 5.02 -7.42
N PHE A 66 9.70 6.20 -6.82
CA PHE A 66 9.50 7.48 -7.48
C PHE A 66 10.80 8.16 -7.94
N ASP A 67 11.97 7.57 -7.65
CA ASP A 67 13.26 8.26 -7.71
C ASP A 67 13.20 9.67 -7.07
N PHE A 68 12.59 9.71 -5.88
CA PHE A 68 12.37 10.92 -5.11
C PHE A 68 13.64 11.29 -4.33
N PRO A 69 13.98 12.59 -4.19
CA PRO A 69 15.14 13.02 -3.42
C PRO A 69 15.16 12.42 -2.01
N PHE A 70 16.16 11.57 -1.74
CA PHE A 70 16.14 10.69 -0.57
C PHE A 70 16.12 11.45 0.77
N GLU A 71 16.77 12.61 0.82
CA GLU A 71 16.78 13.49 2.01
C GLU A 71 15.40 14.11 2.29
N GLU A 72 14.56 14.25 1.27
CA GLU A 72 13.23 14.84 1.39
C GLU A 72 12.12 13.78 1.53
N ARG A 73 12.46 12.49 1.59
CA ARG A 73 11.51 11.36 1.54
C ARG A 73 10.34 11.46 2.52
N ARG A 74 10.53 12.09 3.68
CA ARG A 74 9.47 12.29 4.71
C ARG A 74 8.33 13.19 4.22
N LYS A 75 8.50 13.96 3.15
CA LYS A 75 7.39 14.66 2.45
C LYS A 75 6.36 13.66 1.92
N LEU A 76 6.78 12.51 1.37
CA LEU A 76 5.88 11.47 0.87
C LEU A 76 4.98 10.92 1.99
N THR A 77 5.56 10.70 3.16
CA THR A 77 4.85 10.28 4.37
C THR A 77 3.81 11.32 4.76
N ARG A 78 4.20 12.59 4.82
CA ARG A 78 3.31 13.70 5.19
C ARG A 78 2.13 13.83 4.23
N TRP A 79 2.38 13.82 2.92
CA TRP A 79 1.33 13.92 1.92
C TRP A 79 0.37 12.72 1.95
N SER A 80 0.87 11.52 2.24
CA SER A 80 0.03 10.32 2.45
C SER A 80 -0.90 10.50 3.65
N ASP A 81 -0.34 10.91 4.80
CA ASP A 81 -1.09 11.11 6.04
C ASP A 81 -2.17 12.21 5.85
N VAL A 82 -1.83 13.32 5.20
CA VAL A 82 -2.75 14.43 4.89
C VAL A 82 -3.86 14.02 3.93
N ALA A 83 -3.56 13.16 2.94
CA ALA A 83 -4.54 12.69 1.98
C ALA A 83 -5.66 11.85 2.63
N THR A 84 -5.37 11.14 3.72
CA THR A 84 -6.32 10.24 4.40
C THR A 84 -6.83 10.77 5.75
N ALA A 85 -6.21 11.84 6.28
CA ALA A 85 -6.58 12.45 7.55
C ALA A 85 -8.03 12.96 7.58
N SER A 86 -8.59 13.09 8.79
CA SER A 86 -9.72 13.96 9.11
C SER A 86 -9.24 15.07 10.04
N THR A 87 -10.01 16.15 10.20
CA THR A 87 -9.71 17.21 11.18
C THR A 87 -9.61 16.67 12.61
N ASP A 88 -10.34 15.60 12.93
CA ASP A 88 -10.34 14.96 14.24
C ASP A 88 -9.06 14.13 14.52
N SER A 89 -8.27 13.84 13.47
CA SER A 89 -7.03 13.06 13.60
C SER A 89 -5.86 13.85 14.19
N GLY A 90 -5.94 15.19 14.23
CA GLY A 90 -4.84 16.07 14.63
C GLY A 90 -3.70 16.17 13.60
N ILE A 91 -3.80 15.49 12.45
CA ILE A 91 -2.81 15.55 11.36
C ILE A 91 -2.97 16.84 10.54
N ILE A 92 -4.22 17.29 10.38
CA ILE A 92 -4.60 18.55 9.73
C ILE A 92 -5.50 19.35 10.67
N GLU A 93 -5.38 20.67 10.65
CA GLU A 93 -6.20 21.61 11.42
C GLU A 93 -7.41 22.09 10.62
N SER A 94 -7.35 22.04 9.28
CA SER A 94 -8.43 22.46 8.40
C SER A 94 -8.37 21.80 7.02
N GLU A 95 -9.49 21.83 6.31
CA GLU A 95 -9.55 21.39 4.90
C GLU A 95 -8.75 22.33 3.98
N ASP A 96 -8.59 23.61 4.34
CA ASP A 96 -7.73 24.54 3.60
C ASP A 96 -6.24 24.17 3.74
N GLN A 97 -5.80 23.78 4.94
CA GLN A 97 -4.44 23.25 5.13
C GLN A 97 -4.24 21.99 4.29
N ARG A 98 -5.18 21.04 4.33
CA ARG A 98 -5.12 19.82 3.51
C ARG A 98 -4.96 20.17 2.03
N ARG A 99 -5.77 21.09 1.54
CA ARG A 99 -5.73 21.54 0.13
C ARG A 99 -4.38 22.18 -0.21
N ALA A 100 -3.83 23.03 0.66
CA ALA A 100 -2.54 23.67 0.45
C ALA A 100 -1.39 22.64 0.36
N GLU A 101 -1.32 21.69 1.29
CA GLU A 101 -0.27 20.67 1.30
C GLU A 101 -0.38 19.69 0.12
N LEU A 102 -1.60 19.34 -0.31
CA LEU A 102 -1.79 18.51 -1.50
C LEU A 102 -1.50 19.28 -2.81
N LEU A 103 -1.65 20.62 -2.82
CA LEU A 103 -1.19 21.45 -3.93
C LEU A 103 0.35 21.51 -3.98
N GLU A 104 1.02 21.64 -2.83
CA GLU A 104 2.49 21.55 -2.76
C GLU A 104 3.00 20.20 -3.27
N CYS A 105 2.35 19.10 -2.85
CA CYS A 105 2.62 17.76 -3.40
C CYS A 105 2.50 17.76 -4.92
N ALA A 106 1.42 18.34 -5.45
CA ALA A 106 1.20 18.41 -6.89
C ALA A 106 2.29 19.18 -7.62
N GLU A 107 2.66 20.36 -7.11
CA GLU A 107 3.71 21.21 -7.68
C GLU A 107 5.06 20.50 -7.69
N TYR A 108 5.41 19.82 -6.60
CA TYR A 108 6.66 19.08 -6.49
C TYR A 108 6.74 17.95 -7.53
N PHE A 109 5.69 17.13 -7.62
CA PHE A 109 5.66 16.03 -8.58
C PHE A 109 5.54 16.50 -10.03
N MET A 110 4.94 17.67 -10.30
CA MET A 110 5.01 18.30 -11.62
C MET A 110 6.44 18.72 -11.97
N GLY A 111 7.23 19.19 -10.99
CA GLY A 111 8.66 19.45 -11.17
C GLY A 111 9.41 18.18 -11.59
N LEU A 112 9.26 17.10 -10.81
CA LEU A 112 9.87 15.80 -11.14
C LEU A 112 9.44 15.29 -12.52
N TRP A 113 8.15 15.41 -12.86
CA TRP A 113 7.66 15.03 -14.18
C TRP A 113 8.36 15.79 -15.32
N ASN A 114 8.50 17.11 -15.19
CA ASN A 114 9.16 17.93 -16.20
C ASN A 114 10.63 17.54 -16.38
N GLU A 115 11.31 17.12 -15.31
CA GLU A 115 12.66 16.57 -15.38
C GLU A 115 12.69 15.24 -16.13
N ARG A 116 11.76 14.32 -15.85
CA ARG A 116 11.72 12.98 -16.47
C ARG A 116 11.26 12.98 -17.92
N VAL A 117 10.30 13.81 -18.31
CA VAL A 117 9.82 13.91 -19.70
C VAL A 117 10.94 14.33 -20.66
N ASN A 118 11.84 15.20 -20.19
CA ASN A 118 12.95 15.71 -21.00
C ASN A 118 14.23 14.86 -20.85
N ALA A 119 14.19 13.77 -20.08
CA ALA A 119 15.35 12.91 -19.85
C ALA A 119 15.71 12.14 -21.14
N ARG A 120 17.00 12.15 -21.49
CA ARG A 120 17.53 11.38 -22.64
C ARG A 120 17.49 9.87 -22.38
N GLU A 121 17.71 9.47 -21.13
CA GLU A 121 17.64 8.09 -20.67
C GLU A 121 16.62 8.02 -19.53
N PRO A 122 15.38 7.56 -19.81
CA PRO A 122 14.36 7.43 -18.79
C PRO A 122 14.77 6.46 -17.68
N GLY A 123 14.43 6.81 -16.44
CA GLY A 123 14.62 5.92 -15.30
C GLY A 123 13.63 4.75 -15.29
N ASN A 124 13.82 3.83 -14.35
CA ASN A 124 12.89 2.71 -14.09
C ASN A 124 11.86 3.05 -12.98
N ASP A 125 11.76 4.33 -12.61
CA ASP A 125 10.83 4.83 -11.60
C ASP A 125 9.42 5.09 -12.17
N LEU A 126 8.43 5.17 -11.28
CA LEU A 126 7.02 5.39 -11.64
C LEU A 126 6.80 6.66 -12.45
N ILE A 127 7.53 7.74 -12.15
CA ILE A 127 7.37 9.03 -12.82
C ILE A 127 7.84 8.89 -14.26
N SER A 128 9.02 8.29 -14.47
CA SER A 128 9.57 8.01 -15.79
C SER A 128 8.68 7.04 -16.59
N MET A 129 8.16 5.99 -15.97
CA MET A 129 7.23 5.04 -16.63
C MET A 129 5.94 5.73 -17.10
N LEU A 130 5.36 6.61 -16.28
CA LEU A 130 4.17 7.38 -16.65
C LEU A 130 4.50 8.46 -17.69
N ALA A 131 5.67 9.09 -17.62
CA ALA A 131 6.12 10.13 -18.56
C ALA A 131 6.29 9.62 -19.99
N HIS A 132 6.78 8.38 -20.13
CA HIS A 132 7.12 7.79 -21.41
C HIS A 132 6.12 6.71 -21.87
N GLY A 133 5.13 6.37 -21.05
CA GLY A 133 4.10 5.39 -21.36
C GLY A 133 3.20 5.84 -22.52
N GLU A 134 2.96 4.96 -23.49
CA GLU A 134 2.18 5.27 -24.70
C GLU A 134 0.78 5.82 -24.38
N SER A 135 0.12 5.25 -23.37
CA SER A 135 -1.23 5.63 -22.93
C SER A 135 -1.26 6.80 -21.93
N THR A 136 -0.12 7.19 -21.37
CA THR A 136 -0.03 8.13 -20.24
C THR A 136 0.75 9.40 -20.56
N ARG A 137 1.59 9.41 -21.60
CA ARG A 137 2.39 10.58 -22.02
C ARG A 137 1.57 11.83 -22.34
N ASN A 138 0.32 11.64 -22.75
CA ASN A 138 -0.64 12.72 -23.07
C ASN A 138 -1.76 12.83 -22.01
N MET A 139 -1.57 12.22 -20.83
CA MET A 139 -2.57 12.25 -19.76
C MET A 139 -2.79 13.69 -19.27
N ASP A 140 -4.03 14.00 -18.92
CA ASP A 140 -4.34 15.27 -18.27
C ASP A 140 -3.58 15.38 -16.93
N LYS A 141 -3.13 16.60 -16.60
CA LYS A 141 -2.29 16.85 -15.43
C LYS A 141 -2.99 16.46 -14.12
N MET A 142 -4.31 16.65 -14.03
CA MET A 142 -5.07 16.29 -12.82
C MET A 142 -5.23 14.78 -12.70
N GLU A 143 -5.36 14.06 -13.81
CA GLU A 143 -5.38 12.60 -13.80
C GLU A 143 -4.02 12.02 -13.41
N TYR A 144 -2.94 12.61 -13.90
CA TYR A 144 -1.58 12.23 -13.52
C TYR A 144 -1.34 12.42 -12.01
N LEU A 145 -1.73 13.59 -11.49
CA LEU A 145 -1.66 13.87 -10.05
C LEU A 145 -2.50 12.87 -9.23
N GLY A 146 -3.71 12.57 -9.67
CA GLY A 146 -4.56 11.57 -9.02
C GLY A 146 -3.92 10.19 -8.96
N ASN A 147 -3.22 9.78 -10.02
CA ASN A 147 -2.48 8.52 -10.06
C ASN A 147 -1.26 8.53 -9.12
N LEU A 148 -0.53 9.63 -9.03
CA LEU A 148 0.58 9.76 -8.10
C LEU A 148 0.12 9.67 -6.65
N ILE A 149 -0.95 10.40 -6.29
CA ILE A 149 -1.53 10.35 -4.94
C ILE A 149 -1.99 8.91 -4.64
N LEU A 150 -2.63 8.24 -5.59
CA LEU A 150 -3.02 6.84 -5.45
C LEU A 150 -1.82 5.92 -5.16
N LEU A 151 -0.69 6.14 -5.83
CA LEU A 151 0.53 5.34 -5.66
C LEU A 151 1.21 5.64 -4.31
N ILE A 152 1.27 6.90 -3.89
CA ILE A 152 1.82 7.32 -2.58
C ILE A 152 0.98 6.70 -1.45
N VAL A 153 -0.34 6.94 -1.45
CA VAL A 153 -1.23 6.44 -0.40
C VAL A 153 -1.31 4.92 -0.43
N GLY A 154 -1.43 4.33 -1.63
CA GLY A 154 -1.55 2.89 -1.80
C GLY A 154 -0.32 2.11 -1.37
N GLY A 155 0.89 2.64 -1.65
CA GLY A 155 2.17 2.01 -1.33
C GLY A 155 2.72 2.30 0.06
N ASN A 156 2.16 3.27 0.79
CA ASN A 156 2.64 3.67 2.12
C ASN A 156 1.86 3.01 3.26
N ASP A 157 0.62 3.46 3.48
CA ASP A 157 -0.13 3.19 4.72
C ASP A 157 -0.41 1.70 4.89
N THR A 158 -0.68 0.99 3.79
CA THR A 158 -1.02 -0.44 3.83
C THR A 158 0.15 -1.30 4.29
N THR A 159 1.34 -1.04 3.75
CA THR A 159 2.58 -1.72 4.12
C THR A 159 3.01 -1.33 5.53
N ARG A 160 2.92 -0.03 5.88
CA ARG A 160 3.25 0.49 7.22
C ARG A 160 2.43 -0.21 8.30
N ASN A 161 1.11 -0.29 8.10
CA ASN A 161 0.21 -0.94 9.04
C ASN A 161 0.41 -2.45 9.09
N SER A 162 0.83 -3.09 7.99
CA SER A 162 1.17 -4.51 7.98
C SER A 162 2.43 -4.81 8.80
N ILE A 163 3.47 -3.97 8.70
CA ILE A 163 4.70 -4.11 9.51
C ILE A 163 4.39 -3.94 11.00
N SER A 164 3.66 -2.88 11.35
CA SER A 164 3.24 -2.64 12.74
C SER A 164 2.33 -3.75 13.26
N GLY A 165 1.37 -4.19 12.46
CA GLY A 165 0.43 -5.26 12.78
C GLY A 165 1.12 -6.61 12.97
N GLY A 166 2.18 -6.88 12.20
CA GLY A 166 3.01 -8.08 12.36
C GLY A 166 3.68 -8.15 13.72
N LEU A 167 4.34 -7.07 14.17
CA LEU A 167 4.94 -7.01 15.49
C LEU A 167 3.88 -7.14 16.60
N TYR A 168 2.81 -6.36 16.49
CA TYR A 168 1.72 -6.37 17.47
C TYR A 168 1.07 -7.76 17.59
N GLY A 169 0.80 -8.40 16.45
CA GLY A 169 0.26 -9.75 16.39
C GLY A 169 1.20 -10.78 17.02
N LEU A 170 2.49 -10.75 16.69
CA LEU A 170 3.46 -11.67 17.30
C LEU A 170 3.60 -11.49 18.82
N ASN A 171 3.41 -10.26 19.32
CA ASN A 171 3.36 -9.98 20.76
C ASN A 171 2.08 -10.50 21.42
N LEU A 172 0.91 -10.37 20.78
CA LEU A 172 -0.35 -10.93 21.28
C LEU A 172 -0.39 -12.46 21.25
N PHE A 173 0.31 -13.07 20.29
CA PHE A 173 0.35 -14.52 20.09
C PHE A 173 1.78 -15.06 20.27
N PRO A 174 2.34 -15.04 21.49
CA PRO A 174 3.75 -15.38 21.73
C PRO A 174 4.11 -16.82 21.35
N ASN A 175 3.14 -17.73 21.35
CA ASN A 175 3.32 -19.11 20.86
C ASN A 175 3.63 -19.15 19.35
N GLN A 176 3.07 -18.22 18.57
CA GLN A 176 3.37 -18.10 17.14
C GLN A 176 4.76 -17.49 16.92
N TYR A 177 5.16 -16.54 17.76
CA TYR A 177 6.54 -16.03 17.75
C TYR A 177 7.55 -17.14 18.09
N LYS A 178 7.27 -17.96 19.11
CA LYS A 178 8.09 -19.14 19.41
C LYS A 178 8.16 -20.11 18.23
N LYS A 179 7.02 -20.40 17.58
CA LYS A 179 6.96 -21.24 16.38
C LYS A 179 7.81 -20.67 15.23
N LEU A 180 7.81 -19.34 15.03
CA LEU A 180 8.67 -18.67 14.05
C LEU A 180 10.15 -18.93 14.34
N LEU A 181 10.58 -18.84 15.60
CA LEU A 181 11.95 -19.11 16.00
C LEU A 181 12.34 -20.58 15.80
N GLU A 182 11.42 -21.51 16.08
CA GLU A 182 11.64 -22.96 15.94
C GLU A 182 11.70 -23.42 14.47
N GLN A 183 10.82 -22.90 13.60
CA GLN A 183 10.78 -23.28 12.18
C GLN A 183 11.75 -22.47 11.30
N GLY A 184 12.24 -21.33 11.81
CA GLY A 184 13.19 -20.48 11.11
C GLY A 184 12.60 -19.74 9.91
N PRO A 185 13.45 -19.19 9.01
CA PRO A 185 13.03 -18.24 7.99
C PRO A 185 12.10 -18.82 6.91
N GLY A 186 12.00 -20.15 6.78
CA GLY A 186 11.17 -20.81 5.77
C GLY A 186 9.67 -20.55 5.92
N ILE A 187 9.19 -20.26 7.14
CA ILE A 187 7.77 -19.96 7.41
C ILE A 187 7.38 -18.52 7.06
N VAL A 188 8.35 -17.60 6.92
CA VAL A 188 8.11 -16.16 6.77
C VAL A 188 7.15 -15.82 5.61
N PRO A 189 7.24 -16.43 4.41
CA PRO A 189 6.30 -16.13 3.33
C PRO A 189 4.83 -16.46 3.68
N ASN A 190 4.59 -17.51 4.46
CA ASN A 190 3.25 -17.87 4.92
C ASN A 190 2.77 -16.91 6.02
N MET A 191 3.67 -16.62 6.98
CA MET A 191 3.44 -15.63 8.03
C MET A 191 3.06 -14.26 7.48
N VAL A 192 3.77 -13.77 6.45
CA VAL A 192 3.47 -12.47 5.81
C VAL A 192 2.04 -12.45 5.26
N SER A 193 1.62 -13.52 4.57
CA SER A 193 0.25 -13.63 4.05
C SER A 193 -0.79 -13.63 5.19
N GLU A 194 -0.50 -14.34 6.28
CA GLU A 194 -1.37 -14.36 7.46
C GLU A 194 -1.42 -13.01 8.19
N ILE A 195 -0.30 -12.30 8.32
CA ILE A 195 -0.26 -10.95 8.92
C ILE A 195 -1.14 -9.99 8.11
N ILE A 196 -1.07 -10.05 6.78
CA ILE A 196 -1.87 -9.19 5.90
C ILE A 196 -3.38 -9.51 6.03
N ARG A 197 -3.74 -10.79 6.16
CA ARG A 197 -5.13 -11.19 6.48
C ARG A 197 -5.54 -10.67 7.86
N TRP A 198 -4.73 -10.93 8.87
CA TRP A 198 -5.07 -10.61 10.25
C TRP A 198 -5.18 -9.10 10.45
N GLN A 199 -4.22 -8.32 9.97
CA GLN A 199 -4.24 -6.86 10.06
C GLN A 199 -5.35 -6.24 9.22
N THR A 200 -5.62 -6.78 8.03
CA THR A 200 -6.50 -6.18 7.00
C THR A 200 -6.29 -4.66 6.87
N PRO A 201 -5.13 -4.21 6.32
CA PRO A 201 -4.75 -2.79 6.36
C PRO A 201 -5.75 -1.81 5.72
N LEU A 202 -6.55 -2.29 4.77
CA LEU A 202 -7.70 -1.56 4.21
C LEU A 202 -8.98 -2.27 4.63
N ALA A 203 -9.73 -1.67 5.55
CA ALA A 203 -10.91 -2.28 6.14
C ALA A 203 -12.06 -2.49 5.13
N TYR A 204 -12.23 -1.57 4.18
CA TYR A 204 -13.24 -1.69 3.13
C TYR A 204 -12.86 -0.97 1.83
N MET A 205 -13.53 -1.37 0.76
CA MET A 205 -13.60 -0.63 -0.49
C MET A 205 -15.07 -0.46 -0.89
N ARG A 206 -15.38 0.63 -1.60
CA ARG A 206 -16.76 0.98 -1.97
C ARG A 206 -16.99 0.92 -3.48
N ARG A 207 -18.21 0.58 -3.87
CA ARG A 207 -18.74 0.62 -5.24
C ARG A 207 -20.06 1.39 -5.27
N THR A 208 -20.50 1.74 -6.47
CA THR A 208 -21.81 2.35 -6.72
C THR A 208 -22.57 1.45 -7.67
N ALA A 209 -23.80 1.07 -7.34
CA ALA A 209 -24.63 0.25 -8.23
C ALA A 209 -25.08 1.05 -9.45
N LEU A 210 -24.83 0.56 -10.66
CA LEU A 210 -25.22 1.23 -11.90
C LEU A 210 -26.64 0.85 -12.37
N GLN A 211 -27.19 -0.21 -11.80
CA GLN A 211 -28.55 -0.71 -12.02
C GLN A 211 -29.06 -1.40 -10.76
N ASP A 212 -30.36 -1.60 -10.67
CA ASP A 212 -30.98 -2.42 -9.62
C ASP A 212 -30.47 -3.87 -9.72
N VAL A 213 -30.12 -4.47 -8.58
CA VAL A 213 -29.60 -5.84 -8.50
C VAL A 213 -30.02 -6.51 -7.18
N GLU A 214 -30.13 -7.83 -7.17
CA GLU A 214 -30.37 -8.60 -5.94
C GLU A 214 -29.07 -9.31 -5.50
N LEU A 215 -28.72 -9.20 -4.22
CA LEU A 215 -27.55 -9.84 -3.62
C LEU A 215 -27.91 -10.33 -2.21
N GLY A 216 -27.68 -11.61 -1.92
CA GLY A 216 -28.01 -12.18 -0.60
C GLY A 216 -29.49 -12.04 -0.22
N GLY A 217 -30.40 -12.10 -1.20
CA GLY A 217 -31.84 -11.87 -1.00
C GLY A 217 -32.24 -10.42 -0.74
N GLN A 218 -31.31 -9.46 -0.80
CA GLN A 218 -31.58 -8.03 -0.62
C GLN A 218 -31.54 -7.28 -1.96
N LYS A 219 -32.46 -6.33 -2.13
CA LYS A 219 -32.48 -5.45 -3.31
C LYS A 219 -31.57 -4.24 -3.10
N ILE A 220 -30.56 -4.11 -3.96
CA ILE A 220 -29.68 -2.95 -4.07
C ILE A 220 -30.18 -2.11 -5.25
N ARG A 221 -30.46 -0.82 -5.03
CA ARG A 221 -30.98 0.08 -6.05
C ARG A 221 -29.86 0.73 -6.84
N LYS A 222 -30.15 1.11 -8.08
CA LYS A 222 -29.29 1.99 -8.87
C LYS A 222 -28.95 3.25 -8.07
N GLY A 223 -27.66 3.56 -7.98
CA GLY A 223 -27.12 4.70 -7.24
C GLY A 223 -26.68 4.38 -5.82
N ASP A 224 -27.09 3.23 -5.26
CA ASP A 224 -26.69 2.84 -3.90
C ASP A 224 -25.17 2.67 -3.79
N LYS A 225 -24.63 3.13 -2.67
CA LYS A 225 -23.24 2.89 -2.29
C LYS A 225 -23.16 1.51 -1.63
N VAL A 226 -22.31 0.65 -2.16
CA VAL A 226 -22.09 -0.70 -1.64
C VAL A 226 -20.67 -0.79 -1.09
N ALA A 227 -20.53 -1.05 0.21
CA ALA A 227 -19.24 -1.22 0.87
C ALA A 227 -18.91 -2.71 1.04
N MET A 228 -17.74 -3.13 0.58
CA MET A 228 -17.19 -4.47 0.82
C MET A 228 -16.25 -4.39 2.02
N TRP A 229 -16.73 -4.84 3.18
CA TRP A 229 -15.97 -4.85 4.42
C TRP A 229 -14.97 -6.00 4.46
N TYR A 230 -13.79 -5.80 3.89
CA TYR A 230 -12.70 -6.78 3.89
C TYR A 230 -12.32 -7.25 5.29
N VAL A 231 -12.34 -6.35 6.27
CA VAL A 231 -12.08 -6.69 7.67
C VAL A 231 -13.08 -7.70 8.23
N SER A 232 -14.34 -7.63 7.78
CA SER A 232 -15.38 -8.59 8.16
C SER A 232 -15.17 -9.93 7.43
N GLY A 233 -14.98 -9.92 6.11
CA GLY A 233 -14.81 -11.17 5.36
C GLY A 233 -13.50 -11.91 5.68
N ASN A 234 -12.43 -11.22 6.10
CA ASN A 234 -11.22 -11.87 6.64
C ASN A 234 -11.44 -12.47 8.04
N ARG A 235 -12.64 -12.32 8.61
CA ARG A 235 -13.12 -12.90 9.88
C ARG A 235 -14.28 -13.88 9.70
N ASP A 236 -14.62 -14.22 8.46
CA ASP A 236 -15.68 -15.17 8.12
C ASP A 236 -15.23 -16.62 8.41
N ASP A 237 -15.87 -17.25 9.40
CA ASP A 237 -15.56 -18.61 9.86
C ASP A 237 -16.19 -19.72 9.01
N GLU A 238 -17.09 -19.37 8.07
CA GLU A 238 -17.54 -20.30 7.03
C GLU A 238 -16.42 -20.61 6.02
N VAL A 239 -15.43 -19.70 5.90
CA VAL A 239 -14.34 -19.79 4.92
C VAL A 239 -12.97 -19.97 5.57
N ILE A 240 -12.71 -19.31 6.70
CA ILE A 240 -11.41 -19.26 7.38
C ILE A 240 -11.57 -19.79 8.80
N GLU A 241 -10.98 -20.96 9.07
CA GLU A 241 -11.01 -21.57 10.41
C GLU A 241 -10.31 -20.69 11.46
N ASN A 242 -10.89 -20.52 12.66
CA ASN A 242 -10.34 -19.70 13.75
C ASN A 242 -9.85 -18.32 13.27
N PRO A 243 -10.69 -17.51 12.63
CA PRO A 243 -10.21 -16.40 11.82
C PRO A 243 -9.77 -15.19 12.67
N ASN A 244 -10.12 -15.16 13.95
CA ASN A 244 -9.65 -14.14 14.89
C ASN A 244 -8.22 -14.41 15.41
N GLU A 245 -7.71 -15.63 15.27
CA GLU A 245 -6.35 -15.99 15.67
C GLU A 245 -5.34 -15.60 14.59
N LEU A 246 -4.11 -15.29 15.03
CA LEU A 246 -2.95 -15.25 14.14
C LEU A 246 -2.35 -16.65 14.09
N VAL A 247 -2.37 -17.30 12.92
CA VAL A 247 -1.81 -18.65 12.74
C VAL A 247 -0.77 -18.62 11.61
N ILE A 248 0.51 -18.47 11.97
CA ILE A 248 1.56 -18.12 11.00
C ILE A 248 1.87 -19.23 9.99
N ASP A 249 1.44 -20.45 10.27
CA ASP A 249 1.50 -21.66 9.43
C ASP A 249 0.13 -22.07 8.88
N ARG A 250 -0.85 -21.16 8.84
CA ARG A 250 -2.20 -21.42 8.31
C ARG A 250 -2.14 -22.08 6.93
N PRO A 251 -2.78 -23.26 6.74
CA PRO A 251 -2.90 -23.87 5.43
C PRO A 251 -3.64 -22.93 4.48
N ARG A 252 -2.98 -22.56 3.37
CA ARG A 252 -3.49 -21.56 2.41
C ARG A 252 -3.60 -20.14 2.99
N ALA A 253 -2.59 -19.65 3.71
CA ALA A 253 -2.56 -18.29 4.25
C ALA A 253 -2.83 -17.16 3.22
N ARG A 254 -2.70 -17.42 1.91
CA ARG A 254 -3.08 -16.48 0.83
C ARG A 254 -4.58 -16.40 0.55
N GLN A 255 -5.40 -17.23 1.19
CA GLN A 255 -6.86 -17.22 1.07
C GLN A 255 -7.45 -16.10 1.95
N HIS A 256 -7.32 -14.86 1.48
CA HIS A 256 -7.82 -13.67 2.17
C HIS A 256 -8.21 -12.58 1.17
N ILE A 257 -8.97 -11.58 1.61
CA ILE A 257 -9.50 -10.50 0.76
C ILE A 257 -8.82 -9.14 0.97
N SER A 258 -7.71 -9.07 1.75
CA SER A 258 -7.00 -7.80 2.03
C SER A 258 -6.45 -7.08 0.78
N PHE A 259 -6.17 -7.81 -0.30
CA PHE A 259 -5.75 -7.23 -1.59
C PHE A 259 -6.91 -7.00 -2.57
N GLY A 260 -8.14 -7.25 -2.14
CA GLY A 260 -9.31 -7.29 -3.01
C GLY A 260 -9.24 -8.43 -4.05
N PHE A 261 -10.22 -8.44 -4.94
CA PHE A 261 -10.34 -9.40 -6.04
C PHE A 261 -10.79 -8.71 -7.33
N GLY A 262 -10.58 -9.39 -8.47
CA GLY A 262 -10.96 -8.90 -9.80
C GLY A 262 -9.97 -7.89 -10.38
N ILE A 263 -10.47 -7.07 -11.31
CA ILE A 263 -9.65 -6.14 -12.11
C ILE A 263 -8.90 -5.10 -11.27
N HIS A 264 -9.39 -4.79 -10.06
CA HIS A 264 -8.75 -3.87 -9.11
C HIS A 264 -8.02 -4.59 -7.96
N SER A 265 -7.72 -5.89 -8.09
CA SER A 265 -6.80 -6.55 -7.15
C SER A 265 -5.51 -5.75 -7.01
N CYS A 266 -4.94 -5.66 -5.81
CA CYS A 266 -3.79 -4.81 -5.52
C CYS A 266 -2.63 -5.07 -6.50
N ALA A 267 -2.20 -4.03 -7.22
CA ALA A 267 -1.06 -4.14 -8.13
C ALA A 267 0.27 -4.30 -7.37
N GLY A 268 0.37 -3.73 -6.16
CA GLY A 268 1.58 -3.74 -5.32
C GLY A 268 1.79 -5.01 -4.50
N ASN A 269 0.92 -6.02 -4.57
CA ASN A 269 0.88 -7.10 -3.57
C ASN A 269 2.14 -7.98 -3.46
N ARG A 270 3.02 -7.96 -4.47
CA ARG A 270 4.28 -8.72 -4.49
C ARG A 270 5.49 -7.92 -4.03
N LEU A 271 5.38 -6.59 -4.02
CA LEU A 271 6.43 -5.68 -3.55
C LEU A 271 6.42 -5.66 -2.03
#